data_AF-A0A316YL64-F1
#
_entry.id   AF-A0A316YL64-F1
#
_cell.length_a   1.000
_cell.length_b   1.000
_cell.length_c   1.000
_cell.angle_alpha   90.00
_cell.angle_beta   90.00
_cell.angle_gamma   90.00
#
_symmetry.space_group_name_H-M   'P 1'
#
loop_
_entity.id
_entity.type
_entity.pdbx_description
1 polymer ?
#
loop_
_entity_poly.entity_id
_entity_poly.type
_entity_poly.pdbx_seq_one_letter_code
_entity_poly.pdbx_strand_id
1 'polypeptide(L)' 'MPATDALQPGGMSQEAKVVVKSYGSWTQFMHSFGLKPWEDNDAKEGLAIAESFAKDAEEGKSGSI' A
#
# COMPACT_ATOMS: atom_id res chain seq x y z
N MET A 1 -12.95 -9.75 8.86
CA MET A 1 -11.95 -8.72 8.51
C MET A 1 -10.88 -8.78 9.58
N PRO A 2 -9.65 -9.22 9.29
CA PRO A 2 -8.62 -9.31 10.32
C PRO A 2 -8.26 -7.90 10.81
N ALA A 3 -8.06 -7.75 12.12
CA ALA A 3 -7.90 -6.48 12.85
C ALA A 3 -6.66 -5.65 12.46
N THR A 4 -5.92 -6.06 11.43
CA THR A 4 -4.66 -5.48 10.95
C THR A 4 -4.86 -4.22 10.09
N ASP A 5 -6.06 -3.98 9.57
CA ASP A 5 -6.34 -2.78 8.74
C ASP A 5 -6.53 -1.49 9.57
N ALA A 6 -6.54 -1.60 10.91
CA ALA A 6 -6.88 -0.48 11.79
C ALA A 6 -5.88 0.70 11.75
N LEU A 7 -4.70 0.51 11.18
CA LEU A 7 -3.66 1.54 11.03
C LEU A 7 -3.54 2.07 9.60
N GLN A 8 -4.43 1.66 8.68
CA GLN A 8 -4.40 2.17 7.32
C GLN A 8 -4.82 3.65 7.31
N PRO A 9 -4.02 4.55 6.72
CA PRO A 9 -4.36 5.97 6.66
C PRO A 9 -5.66 6.20 5.88
N GLY A 10 -6.61 6.92 6.48
CA GLY A 10 -7.95 7.14 5.93
C GLY A 10 -7.98 7.89 4.59
N GLY A 11 -6.89 8.58 4.23
CA GLY A 11 -6.75 9.36 2.99
C GLY A 11 -6.18 8.59 1.79
N MET A 12 -5.97 7.27 1.90
CA MET A 12 -5.33 6.47 0.85
C MET A 12 -6.21 6.26 -0.38
N SER A 13 -5.63 6.42 -1.58
CA SER A 13 -6.32 6.21 -2.86
C SER A 13 -6.81 4.75 -3.03
N GLN A 14 -7.83 4.55 -3.87
CA GLN A 14 -8.37 3.22 -4.16
C GLN A 14 -7.34 2.32 -4.83
N GLU A 15 -6.49 2.85 -5.71
CA GLU A 15 -5.50 2.04 -6.42
C GLU A 15 -4.43 1.52 -5.46
N ALA A 16 -3.94 2.39 -4.57
CA ALA A 16 -3.04 2.00 -3.49
C ALA A 16 -3.66 0.92 -2.59
N LYS A 17 -4.98 0.97 -2.34
CA LYS A 17 -5.70 -0.09 -1.58
C LYS A 17 -5.68 -1.42 -2.30
N VAL A 18 -5.77 -1.44 -3.63
CA VAL A 18 -5.66 -2.67 -4.42
C VAL A 18 -4.25 -3.25 -4.32
N VAL A 19 -3.22 -2.41 -4.40
CA VAL A 19 -1.82 -2.82 -4.20
C VAL A 19 -1.66 -3.43 -2.82
N VAL A 20 -1.99 -2.69 -1.75
CA VAL A 20 -1.87 -3.16 -0.36
C VAL A 20 -2.66 -4.45 -0.12
N LYS A 21 -3.85 -4.57 -0.70
CA LYS A 21 -4.68 -5.78 -0.61
C LYS A 21 -4.07 -6.98 -1.35
N SER A 22 -3.27 -6.75 -2.39
CA SER A 22 -2.50 -7.80 -3.06
C SER A 22 -1.40 -8.38 -2.17
N TYR A 23 -0.87 -7.58 -1.23
CA TYR A 23 0.03 -8.05 -0.17
C TYR A 23 -0.72 -8.64 1.06
N GLY A 24 -2.05 -8.53 1.09
CA GLY A 24 -2.93 -9.05 2.14
C GLY A 24 -3.57 -7.96 2.99
N SER A 25 -2.77 -7.12 3.64
CA SER A 25 -3.25 -6.01 4.46
C SER A 25 -2.18 -4.93 4.61
N TRP A 26 -2.56 -3.75 5.11
CA TRP A 26 -1.64 -2.63 5.37
C TRP A 26 -0.44 -3.04 6.25
N THR A 27 -0.70 -3.78 7.33
CA THR A 27 0.37 -4.25 8.24
C THR A 27 1.32 -5.21 7.53
N GLN A 28 0.78 -6.13 6.71
CA GLN A 28 1.59 -7.12 5.99
C GLN A 28 2.42 -6.46 4.88
N PHE A 29 1.83 -5.48 4.19
CA PHE A 29 2.52 -4.63 3.23
C PHE A 29 3.69 -3.92 3.90
N MET A 30 3.45 -3.15 4.96
CA MET A 30 4.51 -2.42 5.66
C MET A 30 5.58 -3.36 6.23
N HIS A 31 5.19 -4.50 6.79
CA HIS A 31 6.14 -5.51 7.27
C HIS A 31 7.03 -6.06 6.14
N SER A 32 6.50 -6.19 4.92
CA SER A 32 7.29 -6.63 3.75
C SER A 32 8.37 -5.62 3.34
N PHE A 33 8.18 -4.34 3.68
CA PHE A 33 9.15 -3.26 3.44
C PHE A 33 9.95 -2.90 4.70
N GLY A 34 9.76 -3.61 5.82
CA GLY A 34 10.44 -3.32 7.09
C GLY A 34 9.97 -2.02 7.77
N LEU A 35 8.81 -1.50 7.40
CA LEU A 35 8.23 -0.26 7.91
C LEU A 35 7.30 -0.53 9.10
N LYS A 36 7.22 0.42 10.05
CA LYS A 36 6.36 0.30 11.24
C LYS A 36 5.04 1.05 11.05
N PRO A 37 3.88 0.36 11.03
CA PRO A 37 2.57 1.00 10.82
C PRO A 37 2.12 1.98 11.90
N TRP A 38 2.72 1.91 13.08
CA TRP A 38 2.43 2.82 14.20
C TRP A 38 3.32 4.07 14.22
N GLU A 39 4.31 4.17 13.33
CA GLU A 39 5.15 5.36 13.18
C GLU A 39 4.61 6.21 12.02
N ASP A 40 4.26 7.47 12.27
CA ASP A 40 3.71 8.36 11.25
C ASP A 40 4.64 8.55 10.05
N ASN A 41 5.96 8.55 10.27
CA ASN A 41 6.94 8.71 9.20
C ASN A 41 6.95 7.49 8.26
N ASP A 42 7.01 6.30 8.85
CA ASP A 42 7.02 5.03 8.12
C ASP A 42 5.66 4.81 7.42
N ALA A 43 4.55 5.22 8.05
CA ALA A 43 3.22 5.13 7.45
C ALA A 43 3.07 6.01 6.20
N LYS A 44 3.66 7.22 6.22
CA LYS A 44 3.72 8.09 5.03
C LYS A 44 4.60 7.50 3.93
N GLU A 45 5.72 6.90 4.31
CA GLU A 45 6.61 6.22 3.36
C GLU A 45 5.91 5.02 2.71
N GLY A 46 5.25 4.18 3.51
CA GLY A 46 4.45 3.06 3.00
C GLY A 46 3.34 3.52 2.07
N LEU A 47 2.70 4.66 2.35
CA LEU A 47 1.66 5.23 1.51
C LEU A 47 2.25 5.66 0.15
N ALA A 48 3.37 6.39 0.17
CA ALA A 48 4.05 6.83 -1.04
C ALA A 48 4.51 5.63 -1.91
N ILE A 49 4.98 4.55 -1.29
CA ILE A 49 5.33 3.30 -1.98
C ILE A 49 4.07 2.71 -2.63
N ALA A 50 2.99 2.53 -1.86
CA ALA A 50 1.75 1.96 -2.37
C ALA A 50 1.15 2.78 -3.53
N GLU A 51 1.23 4.11 -3.46
CA GLU A 51 0.83 5.02 -4.54
C GLU A 51 1.74 4.94 -5.77
N SER A 52 3.05 4.75 -5.58
CA SER A 52 4.00 4.57 -6.68
C SER A 52 3.72 3.26 -7.42
N PHE A 53 3.55 2.16 -6.68
CA PHE A 53 3.17 0.86 -7.25
C PHE A 53 1.81 0.91 -7.95
N ALA A 54 0.86 1.70 -7.43
CA ALA A 54 -0.43 1.89 -8.07
C ALA A 54 -0.30 2.61 -9.42
N LYS A 55 0.55 3.64 -9.50
CA LYS A 55 0.85 4.34 -10.75
C LYS A 55 1.53 3.43 -11.77
N ASP A 56 2.53 2.66 -11.36
CA ASP A 56 3.20 1.67 -12.22
C ASP A 56 2.24 0.56 -12.69
N ALA A 57 1.32 0.10 -11.82
CA ALA A 57 0.34 -0.93 -12.18
C ALA A 57 -0.68 -0.47 -13.24
N GLU A 58 -0.98 0.83 -13.30
CA GLU A 58 -1.81 1.41 -14.35
C GLU A 58 -1.02 1.57 -15.66
N GLU A 59 0.26 1.94 -15.60
CA GLU A 59 1.12 2.09 -16.78
C GLU A 59 1.49 0.74 -17.44
N GLY A 60 1.67 -0.31 -16.63
CA GLY A 60 2.01 -1.66 -17.09
C GLY A 60 0.90 -2.41 -17.85
N LYS A 61 -0.35 -1.94 -17.83
CA LYS A 61 -1.44 -2.51 -18.67
C LYS A 61 -1.46 -1.98 -20.11
N SER A 62 -0.62 -1.00 -20.44
CA SER A 62 -0.50 -0.45 -21.81
C SER A 62 0.72 -1.00 -22.58
N GLY A 63 1.28 -2.14 -22.17
CA GLY A 63 2.57 -2.63 -22.70
C GLY A 63 2.67 -4.13 -22.98
N SER A 64 1.56 -4.89 -23.02
CA SER A 64 1.57 -6.24 -23.59
C SER A 64 0.87 -6.20 -24.95
N ILE A 65 1.69 -5.99 -26.00
CA ILE A 65 1.38 -6.22 -27.41
C ILE A 65 1.47 -7.71 -27.74
#